data_AF-A0A0R0LQU9-F1
#
_entry.id   AF-A0A0R0LQU9-F1
#
_cell.length_a   1.000
_cell.length_b   1.000
_cell.length_c   1.000
_cell.angle_alpha   90.00
_cell.angle_beta   90.00
_cell.angle_gamma   90.00
#
_symmetry.space_group_name_H-M   'P 1'
#
loop_
_entity.id
_entity.type
_entity.pdbx_description
1 polymer ?
#
loop_
_entity_poly.entity_id
_entity_poly.type
_entity_poly.pdbx_seq_one_letter_code
_entity_poly.pdbx_strand_id
1 'polypeptide(L)'
;NLSAFEKFSNSDPNDFADKMLKDGVAYLVNECLLAYESMSYRNVVKFGMHEFKSLIELCMSLNCSKEAIIYSIRINLILLYPLIPAISEYLLEKYFNKDITWPIIKLNELSLYTGLEWYKKLSKNIFNKIKKSKLKNIKINIYVGDKKPEWKIKADLIDPKEITLLQECFKKFNISNKKGMSYIMDKFDYKFNELKFLNGMKKLLEIKIGKKVEI
;
A
#
# COMPACT_ATOMS: atom_id res chain seq x y z
N ASN A 1 8.27 14.09 -25.62
CA ASN A 1 8.78 14.69 -24.36
C ASN A 1 9.11 13.61 -23.35
N LEU A 2 10.32 13.04 -23.46
CA LEU A 2 10.93 12.13 -22.48
C LEU A 2 11.39 12.87 -21.19
N SER A 3 11.27 14.20 -21.17
CA SER A 3 11.74 15.08 -20.09
C SER A 3 10.93 15.02 -18.79
N ALA A 4 9.74 14.41 -18.80
CA ALA A 4 8.97 14.16 -17.58
C ALA A 4 9.53 12.95 -16.80
N PHE A 5 10.19 12.00 -17.48
CA PHE A 5 10.68 10.76 -16.87
C PHE A 5 11.88 10.98 -15.95
N GLU A 6 12.81 11.86 -16.33
CA GLU A 6 14.04 12.11 -15.58
C GLU A 6 13.84 13.01 -14.35
N LYS A 7 12.80 13.86 -14.37
CA LYS A 7 12.44 14.75 -13.24
C LYS A 7 11.80 14.02 -12.05
N PHE A 8 11.37 12.77 -12.22
CA PHE A 8 10.78 11.95 -11.15
C PHE A 8 11.79 11.43 -10.12
N SER A 9 13.08 11.70 -10.27
CA SER A 9 14.15 11.05 -9.49
C SER A 9 14.71 11.86 -8.31
N ASN A 10 14.33 13.13 -8.13
CA ASN A 10 14.89 13.97 -7.06
C ASN A 10 13.85 14.36 -6.01
N SER A 11 14.14 13.95 -4.78
CA SER A 11 13.24 13.77 -3.64
C SER A 11 12.76 15.05 -2.93
N ASP A 12 11.46 15.08 -2.63
CA ASP A 12 10.77 15.99 -1.69
C ASP A 12 9.68 15.17 -0.95
N PRO A 13 8.93 15.67 0.05
CA PRO A 13 7.77 14.96 0.62
C PRO A 13 6.72 14.49 -0.41
N ASN A 14 6.71 15.10 -1.59
CA ASN A 14 5.98 14.65 -2.78
C ASN A 14 6.46 13.28 -3.33
N ASP A 15 7.67 12.83 -2.99
CA ASP A 15 8.27 11.54 -3.37
C ASP A 15 7.47 10.36 -2.81
N PHE A 16 6.94 10.44 -1.58
CA PHE A 16 6.23 9.31 -1.00
C PHE A 16 4.91 9.03 -1.74
N ALA A 17 4.08 10.06 -1.91
CA ALA A 17 2.78 9.92 -2.56
C ALA A 17 2.92 9.53 -4.04
N ASP A 18 3.90 10.12 -4.73
CA ASP A 18 4.22 9.82 -6.12
C ASP A 18 4.77 8.40 -6.29
N LYS A 19 5.69 7.97 -5.42
CA LYS A 19 6.23 6.62 -5.42
C LYS A 19 5.15 5.59 -5.09
N MET A 20 4.29 5.90 -4.13
CA MET A 20 3.15 5.06 -3.77
C MET A 20 2.15 4.93 -4.92
N LEU A 21 1.86 6.04 -5.62
CA LEU A 21 1.01 6.02 -6.81
C LEU A 21 1.65 5.17 -7.91
N LYS A 22 2.95 5.37 -8.19
CA LYS A 22 3.69 4.61 -9.20
C LYS A 22 3.71 3.11 -8.91
N ASP A 23 4.01 2.72 -7.67
CA ASP A 23 3.99 1.32 -7.23
C ASP A 23 2.58 0.72 -7.31
N GLY A 24 1.56 1.50 -6.96
CA GLY A 24 0.16 1.05 -7.03
C GLY A 24 -0.35 0.92 -8.46
N VAL A 25 -0.02 1.86 -9.35
CA VAL A 25 -0.32 1.75 -10.79
C VAL A 25 0.37 0.53 -11.37
N ALA A 26 1.63 0.28 -10.99
CA ALA A 26 2.37 -0.88 -11.44
C ALA A 26 1.67 -2.20 -11.04
N TYR A 27 1.24 -2.29 -9.78
CA TYR A 27 0.47 -3.42 -9.28
C TYR A 27 -0.85 -3.60 -10.04
N LEU A 28 -1.65 -2.53 -10.18
CA LEU A 28 -2.97 -2.60 -10.79
C LEU A 28 -2.93 -2.95 -12.28
N VAL A 29 -1.93 -2.47 -13.01
CA VAL A 29 -1.71 -2.86 -14.41
C VAL A 29 -1.39 -4.34 -14.53
N ASN A 30 -0.58 -4.89 -13.62
CA ASN A 30 -0.28 -6.32 -13.61
C ASN A 30 -1.55 -7.14 -13.33
N GLU A 31 -2.35 -6.74 -12.34
CA GLU A 31 -3.64 -7.39 -12.05
C GLU A 31 -4.61 -7.31 -13.24
N CYS A 32 -4.64 -6.17 -13.94
CA CYS A 32 -5.42 -6.02 -15.17
C CYS A 32 -4.92 -6.93 -16.30
N LEU A 33 -3.60 -7.05 -16.49
CA LEU A 33 -3.01 -7.94 -17.49
C LEU A 33 -3.43 -9.39 -17.21
N LEU A 34 -3.24 -9.87 -15.98
CA LEU A 34 -3.67 -11.22 -15.57
C LEU A 34 -5.18 -11.42 -15.74
N ALA A 35 -5.98 -10.39 -15.45
CA ALA A 35 -7.43 -10.43 -15.63
C ALA A 35 -7.84 -10.49 -17.11
N TYR A 36 -7.15 -9.79 -18.01
CA TYR A 36 -7.36 -9.89 -19.45
C TYR A 36 -6.94 -11.27 -19.99
N GLU A 37 -5.77 -11.77 -19.58
CA GLU A 37 -5.28 -13.10 -19.97
C GLU A 37 -6.22 -14.23 -19.52
N SER A 38 -6.82 -14.10 -18.35
CA SER A 38 -7.81 -15.04 -17.81
C SER A 38 -9.26 -14.77 -18.24
N MET A 39 -9.48 -13.77 -19.11
CA MET A 39 -10.82 -13.33 -19.55
C MET A 39 -11.78 -12.95 -18.41
N SER A 40 -11.24 -12.56 -17.25
CA SER A 40 -12.02 -12.12 -16.08
C SER A 40 -12.29 -10.62 -16.15
N TYR A 41 -13.18 -10.20 -17.06
CA TYR A 41 -13.49 -8.77 -17.27
C TYR A 41 -14.06 -8.06 -16.03
N ARG A 42 -14.72 -8.80 -15.13
CA ARG A 42 -15.12 -8.27 -13.81
C ARG A 42 -13.91 -7.78 -13.01
N ASN A 43 -12.82 -8.54 -13.02
CA ASN A 43 -11.57 -8.17 -12.35
C ASN A 43 -10.90 -6.99 -13.05
N VAL A 44 -10.98 -6.91 -14.39
CA VAL A 44 -10.50 -5.73 -15.13
C VAL A 44 -11.23 -4.47 -14.65
N VAL A 45 -12.56 -4.48 -14.52
CA VAL A 45 -13.32 -3.32 -14.00
C VAL A 45 -12.95 -3.03 -12.54
N LYS A 46 -12.79 -4.06 -11.71
CA LYS A 46 -12.37 -3.91 -10.31
C LYS A 46 -11.02 -3.19 -10.21
N PHE A 47 -9.99 -3.71 -10.86
CA PHE A 47 -8.62 -3.20 -10.73
C PHE A 47 -8.37 -1.96 -11.59
N GLY A 48 -8.84 -1.97 -12.82
CA GLY A 48 -8.67 -0.91 -13.81
C GLY A 48 -9.63 0.27 -13.66
N MET A 49 -10.61 0.21 -12.77
CA MET A 49 -11.52 1.35 -12.52
C MET A 49 -11.67 1.65 -11.03
N HIS A 50 -12.21 0.71 -10.24
CA HIS A 50 -12.57 0.99 -8.85
C HIS A 50 -11.36 1.15 -7.92
N GLU A 51 -10.43 0.19 -7.96
CA GLU A 51 -9.21 0.27 -7.15
C GLU A 51 -8.26 1.34 -7.67
N PHE A 52 -8.18 1.54 -8.99
CA PHE A 52 -7.40 2.61 -9.61
C PHE A 52 -7.88 4.00 -9.17
N LYS A 53 -9.20 4.26 -9.23
CA LYS A 53 -9.80 5.52 -8.73
C LYS A 53 -9.47 5.74 -7.25
N SER A 54 -9.65 4.69 -6.44
CA SER A 54 -9.38 4.74 -5.00
C SER A 54 -7.91 5.05 -4.71
N LEU A 55 -6.98 4.51 -5.50
CA LEU A 55 -5.55 4.81 -5.40
C LEU A 55 -5.25 6.27 -5.76
N ILE A 56 -5.81 6.79 -6.87
CA ILE A 56 -5.63 8.20 -7.26
C ILE A 56 -6.16 9.12 -6.16
N GLU A 57 -7.38 8.90 -5.67
CA GLU A 57 -7.99 9.72 -4.60
C GLU A 57 -7.15 9.72 -3.33
N LEU A 58 -6.62 8.56 -2.95
CA LEU A 58 -5.71 8.44 -1.82
C LEU A 58 -4.43 9.26 -2.04
N CYS A 59 -3.75 9.07 -3.17
CA CYS A 59 -2.51 9.78 -3.46
C CYS A 59 -2.74 11.30 -3.58
N MET A 60 -3.87 11.73 -4.14
CA MET A 60 -4.28 13.14 -4.13
C MET A 60 -4.43 13.70 -2.71
N SER A 61 -5.03 12.94 -1.79
CA SER A 61 -5.15 13.35 -0.38
C SER A 61 -3.79 13.44 0.35
N LEU A 62 -2.78 12.74 -0.17
CA LEU A 62 -1.39 12.77 0.26
C LEU A 62 -0.54 13.83 -0.46
N ASN A 63 -1.17 14.75 -1.21
CA ASN A 63 -0.52 15.80 -2.00
C ASN A 63 0.41 15.27 -3.11
N CYS A 64 0.01 14.20 -3.79
CA CYS A 64 0.69 13.70 -4.99
C CYS A 64 0.80 14.79 -6.08
N SER A 65 1.89 14.75 -6.85
CA SER A 65 2.15 15.71 -7.93
C SER A 65 1.11 15.59 -9.05
N LYS A 66 0.86 16.71 -9.73
CA LYS A 66 -0.07 16.74 -10.86
C LYS A 66 0.44 15.83 -11.99
N GLU A 67 1.74 15.78 -12.18
CA GLU A 67 2.42 14.97 -13.18
C GLU A 67 2.18 13.48 -12.94
N ALA A 68 2.29 13.02 -11.70
CA ALA A 68 2.03 11.62 -11.33
C ALA A 68 0.54 11.25 -11.50
N ILE A 69 -0.37 12.17 -11.19
CA ILE A 69 -1.81 11.98 -11.40
C ILE A 69 -2.13 11.87 -12.90
N ILE A 70 -1.61 12.80 -13.72
CA ILE A 70 -1.81 12.81 -15.17
C ILE A 70 -1.25 11.52 -15.80
N TYR A 71 -0.06 11.08 -15.38
CA TYR A 71 0.51 9.81 -15.77
C TYR A 71 -0.44 8.64 -15.45
N SER A 72 -0.96 8.60 -14.23
CA SER A 72 -1.84 7.53 -13.77
C SER A 72 -3.17 7.51 -14.54
N ILE A 73 -3.74 8.68 -14.83
CA ILE A 73 -4.96 8.80 -15.66
C ILE A 73 -4.70 8.27 -17.07
N ARG A 74 -3.56 8.62 -17.69
CA ARG A 74 -3.19 8.09 -19.00
C ARG A 74 -3.14 6.55 -18.99
N ILE A 75 -2.46 5.97 -18.00
CA ILE A 75 -2.40 4.52 -17.85
C ILE A 75 -3.79 3.91 -17.67
N ASN A 76 -4.63 4.53 -16.84
CA ASN A 76 -6.00 4.09 -16.61
C ASN A 76 -6.82 4.03 -17.91
N LEU A 77 -6.71 5.05 -18.76
CA LEU A 77 -7.40 5.07 -20.07
C LEU A 77 -6.91 3.96 -20.99
N ILE A 78 -5.60 3.66 -21.00
CA ILE A 78 -5.05 2.54 -21.79
C ILE A 78 -5.60 1.21 -21.27
N LEU A 79 -5.65 1.01 -19.95
CA LEU A 79 -6.20 -0.21 -19.33
C LEU A 79 -7.69 -0.42 -19.65
N LEU A 80 -8.46 0.66 -19.73
CA LEU A 80 -9.90 0.61 -20.00
C LEU A 80 -10.25 0.62 -21.49
N TYR A 81 -9.29 0.90 -22.36
CA TYR A 81 -9.51 0.98 -23.81
C TYR A 81 -10.19 -0.27 -24.40
N PRO A 82 -9.81 -1.51 -24.03
CA PRO A 82 -10.49 -2.71 -24.53
C PRO A 82 -11.95 -2.87 -24.07
N LEU A 83 -12.35 -2.21 -22.97
CA LEU A 83 -13.71 -2.28 -22.43
C LEU A 83 -14.60 -1.11 -22.86
N ILE A 84 -14.03 0.09 -22.92
CA ILE A 84 -14.74 1.34 -23.20
C ILE A 84 -13.94 2.15 -24.24
N PRO A 85 -13.84 1.65 -25.49
CA PRO A 85 -12.95 2.22 -26.50
C PRO A 85 -13.32 3.65 -26.87
N ALA A 86 -14.60 3.96 -27.07
CA ALA A 86 -15.04 5.29 -27.53
C ALA A 86 -14.61 6.44 -26.60
N ILE A 87 -14.79 6.25 -25.28
CA ILE A 87 -14.40 7.28 -24.29
C ILE A 87 -12.88 7.33 -24.15
N SER A 88 -12.24 6.16 -24.08
CA SER A 88 -10.78 6.07 -23.90
C SER A 88 -10.04 6.67 -25.08
N GLU A 89 -10.47 6.38 -26.30
CA GLU A 89 -9.92 6.93 -27.55
C GLU A 89 -10.05 8.45 -27.58
N TYR A 90 -11.25 8.99 -27.34
CA TYR A 90 -11.50 10.43 -27.33
C TYR A 90 -10.58 11.15 -26.32
N LEU A 91 -10.46 10.61 -25.10
CA LEU A 91 -9.64 11.23 -24.05
C LEU A 91 -8.14 11.09 -24.32
N LEU A 92 -7.69 9.95 -24.84
CA LEU A 92 -6.28 9.73 -25.22
C LEU A 92 -5.87 10.63 -26.39
N GLU A 93 -6.75 10.81 -27.37
CA GLU A 93 -6.51 11.72 -28.49
C GLU A 93 -6.46 13.17 -28.03
N LYS A 94 -7.44 13.59 -27.22
CA LYS A 94 -7.57 14.97 -26.75
C LYS A 94 -6.43 15.42 -25.83
N TYR A 95 -5.92 14.53 -24.97
CA TYR A 95 -4.99 14.91 -23.90
C TYR A 95 -3.61 14.25 -23.99
N PHE A 96 -3.44 13.18 -24.78
CA PHE A 96 -2.24 12.33 -24.74
C PHE A 96 -1.68 11.92 -26.11
N ASN A 97 -2.09 12.60 -27.19
CA ASN A 97 -1.63 12.34 -28.56
C ASN A 97 -1.87 10.89 -29.05
N LYS A 98 -2.87 10.19 -28.50
CA LYS A 98 -3.34 8.87 -28.96
C LYS A 98 -2.30 7.73 -28.92
N ASP A 99 -1.36 7.76 -27.99
CA ASP A 99 -0.46 6.62 -27.76
C ASP A 99 -1.13 5.53 -26.89
N ILE A 100 -1.58 4.44 -27.56
CA ILE A 100 -2.34 3.32 -26.97
C ILE A 100 -1.43 2.11 -26.65
N THR A 101 -0.12 2.30 -26.59
CA THR A 101 0.80 1.20 -26.25
C THR A 101 0.55 0.69 -24.82
N TRP A 102 0.49 -0.63 -24.66
CA TRP A 102 0.33 -1.23 -23.34
C TRP A 102 1.54 -0.87 -22.45
N PRO A 103 1.33 -0.43 -21.20
CA PRO A 103 2.42 0.01 -20.36
C PRO A 103 3.37 -1.14 -19.99
N ILE A 104 4.66 -0.93 -20.22
CA ILE A 104 5.71 -1.83 -19.74
C ILE A 104 6.01 -1.47 -18.28
N ILE A 105 5.76 -2.41 -17.38
CA ILE A 105 5.87 -2.15 -15.95
C ILE A 105 6.84 -3.13 -15.31
N LYS A 106 7.69 -2.59 -14.43
CA LYS A 106 8.54 -3.38 -13.54
C LYS A 106 7.93 -3.35 -12.15
N LEU A 107 7.47 -4.51 -11.69
CA LEU A 107 7.04 -4.67 -10.30
C LEU A 107 8.25 -4.54 -9.39
N ASN A 108 8.10 -3.70 -8.36
CA ASN A 108 9.12 -3.55 -7.32
C ASN A 108 8.79 -4.52 -6.19
N GLU A 109 9.75 -5.37 -5.81
CA GLU A 109 9.59 -6.28 -4.66
C GLU A 109 9.31 -5.53 -3.35
N LEU A 110 9.81 -4.29 -3.24
CA LEU A 110 9.61 -3.41 -2.09
C LEU A 110 8.45 -2.41 -2.32
N SER A 111 7.34 -2.86 -2.90
CA SER A 111 6.24 -1.96 -3.27
C SER A 111 5.58 -1.32 -2.03
N LEU A 112 5.53 0.01 -1.99
CA LEU A 112 4.83 0.72 -0.92
C LEU A 112 3.33 0.38 -0.91
N TYR A 113 2.77 0.07 -2.09
CA TYR A 113 1.36 -0.26 -2.24
C TYR A 113 0.92 -1.44 -1.36
N THR A 114 1.75 -2.48 -1.23
CA THR A 114 1.44 -3.63 -0.35
C THR A 114 1.31 -3.24 1.13
N GLY A 115 1.94 -2.13 1.55
CA GLY A 115 1.81 -1.57 2.89
C GLY A 115 0.42 -0.98 3.21
N LEU A 116 -0.45 -0.82 2.22
CA LEU A 116 -1.81 -0.31 2.44
C LEU A 116 -2.68 -1.24 3.28
N GLU A 117 -2.58 -2.55 3.08
CA GLU A 117 -3.37 -3.49 3.87
C GLU A 117 -2.92 -3.49 5.32
N TRP A 118 -1.60 -3.48 5.54
CA TRP A 118 -1.01 -3.32 6.85
C TRP A 118 -1.50 -2.04 7.53
N TYR A 119 -1.46 -0.92 6.84
CA TYR A 119 -1.91 0.37 7.36
C TYR A 119 -3.42 0.41 7.65
N LYS A 120 -4.26 -0.21 6.82
CA LYS A 120 -5.69 -0.35 7.09
C LYS A 120 -5.93 -1.11 8.40
N LYS A 121 -5.23 -2.23 8.62
CA LYS A 121 -5.29 -3.02 9.87
C LYS A 121 -4.79 -2.20 11.07
N LEU A 122 -3.64 -1.56 10.94
CA LEU A 122 -3.05 -0.72 11.99
C LEU A 122 -3.96 0.45 12.38
N SER A 123 -4.41 1.23 11.40
CA SER A 123 -5.26 2.41 11.65
C SER A 123 -6.60 2.03 12.30
N LYS A 124 -7.20 0.89 11.92
CA LYS A 124 -8.40 0.35 12.57
C LYS A 124 -8.13 -0.02 14.03
N ASN A 125 -7.01 -0.67 14.30
CA ASN A 125 -6.62 -1.06 15.66
C ASN A 125 -6.36 0.16 16.55
N ILE A 126 -5.66 1.17 16.04
CA ILE A 126 -5.43 2.43 16.76
C ILE A 126 -6.77 3.12 17.05
N PHE A 127 -7.63 3.28 16.04
CA PHE A 127 -8.94 3.91 16.20
C PHE A 127 -9.80 3.20 17.25
N ASN A 128 -9.84 1.87 17.22
CA ASN A 128 -10.58 1.07 18.19
C ASN A 128 -10.06 1.23 19.63
N LYS A 129 -8.73 1.32 19.81
CA LYS A 129 -8.12 1.58 21.13
C LYS A 129 -8.50 2.97 21.65
N ILE A 130 -8.49 3.97 20.78
CA ILE A 130 -8.85 5.35 21.14
C ILE A 130 -10.33 5.42 21.51
N LYS A 131 -11.23 4.83 20.71
CA LYS A 131 -12.68 4.82 20.99
C LYS A 131 -13.02 4.13 22.32
N LYS A 132 -12.27 3.10 22.71
CA LYS A 132 -12.42 2.42 24.01
C LYS A 132 -11.86 3.23 25.18
N SER A 133 -10.92 4.13 24.91
CA SER A 133 -10.35 4.98 25.94
C SER A 133 -11.34 6.11 26.28
N LYS A 134 -11.70 6.22 27.56
CA LYS A 134 -12.60 7.30 28.06
C LYS A 134 -11.90 8.66 28.19
N LEU A 135 -10.61 8.75 27.88
CA LEU A 135 -9.79 9.94 28.08
C LEU A 135 -9.97 10.93 26.92
N LYS A 136 -10.35 12.17 27.23
CA LYS A 136 -10.52 13.24 26.23
C LYS A 136 -9.19 13.71 25.65
N ASN A 137 -8.13 13.82 26.47
CA ASN A 137 -6.80 14.28 26.06
C ASN A 137 -5.78 13.14 26.07
N ILE A 138 -5.76 12.35 24.98
CA ILE A 138 -4.82 11.24 24.81
C ILE A 138 -3.72 11.70 23.86
N LYS A 139 -2.47 11.67 24.34
CA LYS A 139 -1.29 11.75 23.48
C LYS A 139 -1.06 10.39 22.82
N ILE A 140 -0.87 10.35 21.50
CA ILE A 140 -0.71 9.11 20.74
C ILE A 140 0.74 9.04 20.28
N ASN A 141 1.48 8.07 20.84
CA ASN A 141 2.84 7.76 20.44
C ASN A 141 2.85 6.36 19.79
N ILE A 142 3.39 6.24 18.59
CA ILE A 142 3.50 5.00 17.82
C ILE A 142 4.97 4.63 17.70
N TYR A 143 5.42 3.69 18.52
CA TYR A 143 6.80 3.21 18.44
C TYR A 143 6.95 2.13 17.37
N VAL A 144 7.92 2.31 16.48
CA VAL A 144 8.33 1.33 15.46
C VAL A 144 9.62 0.66 15.91
N GLY A 145 9.67 -0.67 15.84
CA GLY A 145 10.86 -1.42 16.24
C GLY A 145 11.86 -1.55 15.10
N ASP A 146 13.09 -1.10 15.30
CA ASP A 146 14.15 -1.19 14.28
C ASP A 146 14.59 -2.63 14.01
N LYS A 147 14.53 -3.49 15.03
CA LYS A 147 14.93 -4.89 14.95
C LYS A 147 13.84 -5.80 15.48
N LYS A 148 13.70 -6.93 14.80
CA LYS A 148 12.80 -7.99 15.22
C LYS A 148 13.30 -8.58 16.56
N PRO A 149 12.44 -8.67 17.58
CA PRO A 149 12.79 -9.33 18.84
C PRO A 149 13.29 -10.76 18.63
N GLU A 150 14.29 -11.19 19.41
CA GLU A 150 14.91 -12.52 19.26
C GLU A 150 13.91 -13.67 19.30
N TRP A 151 12.89 -13.59 20.16
CA TRP A 151 11.86 -14.63 20.25
C TRP A 151 11.07 -14.80 18.96
N LYS A 152 10.84 -13.70 18.22
CA LYS A 152 10.18 -13.76 16.91
C LYS A 152 11.12 -14.29 15.84
N ILE A 153 12.41 -13.98 15.91
CA ILE A 153 13.42 -14.54 14.99
C ILE A 153 13.51 -16.06 15.17
N LYS A 154 13.54 -16.55 16.42
CA LYS A 154 13.58 -18.00 16.67
C LYS A 154 12.28 -18.69 16.32
N ALA A 155 11.13 -18.08 16.65
CA ALA A 155 9.83 -18.64 16.30
C ALA A 155 9.60 -18.70 14.77
N ASP A 156 10.21 -17.78 14.01
CA ASP A 156 10.17 -17.76 12.55
C ASP A 156 10.87 -18.94 11.87
N LEU A 157 11.84 -19.56 12.55
CA LEU A 157 12.61 -20.69 12.05
C LEU A 157 11.90 -22.03 12.29
N ILE A 158 10.83 -22.03 13.08
CA ILE A 158 10.05 -23.21 13.43
C ILE A 158 8.88 -23.32 12.46
N ASP A 159 8.58 -24.53 11.96
CA ASP A 159 7.41 -24.75 11.11
C ASP A 159 6.14 -24.35 11.90
N PRO A 160 5.23 -23.53 11.34
CA PRO A 160 3.96 -23.18 11.97
C PRO A 160 3.11 -24.37 12.45
N LYS A 161 3.33 -25.58 11.89
CA LYS A 161 2.65 -26.83 12.28
C LYS A 161 3.25 -27.46 13.54
N GLU A 162 4.48 -27.13 13.91
CA GLU A 162 5.17 -27.68 15.08
C GLU A 162 4.81 -26.92 16.37
N ILE A 163 3.57 -27.09 16.80
CA ILE A 163 2.98 -26.36 17.93
C ILE A 163 3.78 -26.53 19.23
N THR A 164 4.31 -27.73 19.50
CA THR A 164 5.08 -28.03 20.72
C THR A 164 6.38 -27.21 20.79
N LEU A 165 7.13 -27.18 19.68
CA LEU A 165 8.37 -26.41 19.57
C LEU A 165 8.13 -24.90 19.65
N LEU A 166 7.03 -24.42 19.05
CA LEU A 166 6.61 -23.02 19.20
C LEU A 166 6.30 -22.66 20.65
N GLN A 167 5.57 -23.52 21.38
CA GLN A 167 5.26 -23.30 22.80
C GLN A 167 6.51 -23.30 23.68
N GLU A 168 7.48 -24.19 23.42
CA GLU A 168 8.77 -24.20 24.11
C GLU A 168 9.56 -22.92 23.83
N CYS A 169 9.57 -22.46 22.58
CA CYS A 169 10.18 -21.19 22.21
C CYS A 169 9.52 -20.02 22.97
N PHE A 170 8.18 -19.96 23.03
CA PHE A 170 7.49 -18.89 23.76
C PHE A 170 7.78 -18.93 25.27
N LYS A 171 7.79 -20.12 25.88
CA LYS A 171 8.18 -20.29 27.29
C LYS A 171 9.59 -19.77 27.57
N LYS A 172 10.56 -20.08 26.70
CA LYS A 172 11.95 -19.63 26.84
C LYS A 172 12.11 -18.11 26.92
N PHE A 173 11.21 -17.36 26.27
CA PHE A 173 11.22 -15.89 26.26
C PHE A 173 10.10 -15.27 27.11
N ASN A 174 9.45 -16.05 27.96
CA ASN A 174 8.34 -15.62 28.82
C ASN A 174 7.19 -14.95 28.03
N ILE A 175 6.90 -15.46 26.83
CA ILE A 175 5.78 -15.03 25.98
C ILE A 175 4.59 -15.96 26.22
N SER A 176 3.40 -15.38 26.41
CA SER A 176 2.19 -16.19 26.54
C SER A 176 1.86 -16.90 25.22
N ASN A 177 1.44 -18.16 25.29
CA ASN A 177 1.09 -18.96 24.11
C ASN A 177 0.08 -18.24 23.20
N LYS A 178 -0.91 -17.56 23.80
CA LYS A 178 -1.91 -16.77 23.05
C LYS A 178 -1.26 -15.67 22.21
N LYS A 179 -0.29 -14.93 22.77
CA LYS A 179 0.43 -13.85 22.08
C LYS A 179 1.38 -14.40 21.02
N GLY A 180 2.10 -15.48 21.34
CA GLY A 180 3.01 -16.16 20.41
C GLY A 180 2.28 -16.75 19.20
N MET A 181 1.19 -17.49 19.43
CA MET A 181 0.41 -18.10 18.34
C MET A 181 -0.29 -17.06 17.47
N SER A 182 -0.85 -15.99 18.05
CA SER A 182 -1.39 -14.88 17.25
C SER A 182 -0.32 -14.28 16.35
N TYR A 183 0.92 -14.13 16.84
CA TYR A 183 2.02 -13.66 16.01
C TYR A 183 2.33 -14.59 14.82
N ILE A 184 2.37 -15.92 15.02
CA ILE A 184 2.63 -16.88 13.96
C ILE A 184 1.53 -16.86 12.88
N MET A 185 0.26 -16.81 13.31
CA MET A 185 -0.88 -16.79 12.38
C MET A 185 -1.02 -15.47 11.62
N ASP A 186 -0.70 -14.35 12.27
CA ASP A 186 -0.82 -13.00 11.68
C ASP A 186 0.47 -12.54 10.98
N LYS A 187 1.51 -13.37 10.95
CA LYS A 187 2.79 -13.04 10.33
C LYS A 187 2.59 -12.78 8.84
N PHE A 188 2.79 -11.55 8.45
CA PHE A 188 2.96 -11.15 7.05
C PHE A 188 4.35 -10.54 6.91
N ASP A 189 5.10 -10.99 5.91
CA ASP A 189 6.43 -10.46 5.65
C ASP A 189 6.31 -9.20 4.78
N TYR A 190 6.25 -8.06 5.44
CA TYR A 190 6.13 -6.78 4.77
C TYR A 190 7.49 -6.32 4.30
N LYS A 191 7.67 -6.30 2.98
CA LYS A 191 8.89 -5.83 2.31
C LYS A 191 8.93 -4.30 2.18
N PHE A 192 8.74 -3.55 3.26
CA PHE A 192 8.89 -2.08 3.24
C PHE A 192 9.40 -1.54 4.59
N ASN A 193 9.95 -0.32 4.57
CA ASN A 193 10.37 0.38 5.79
C ASN A 193 9.13 0.96 6.50
N GLU A 194 8.72 0.32 7.60
CA GLU A 194 7.52 0.70 8.39
C GLU A 194 7.55 2.16 8.86
N LEU A 195 8.70 2.63 9.34
CA LEU A 195 8.86 4.01 9.84
C LEU A 195 8.65 5.03 8.71
N LYS A 196 9.30 4.83 7.56
CA LYS A 196 9.14 5.71 6.39
C LYS A 196 7.68 5.69 5.90
N PHE A 197 7.07 4.50 5.87
CA PHE A 197 5.68 4.34 5.45
C PHE A 197 4.70 5.06 6.39
N LEU A 198 4.85 4.89 7.70
CA LEU A 198 3.99 5.55 8.69
C LEU A 198 4.14 7.06 8.66
N ASN A 199 5.36 7.56 8.51
CA ASN A 199 5.59 8.98 8.35
C ASN A 199 4.91 9.54 7.10
N GLY A 200 4.94 8.81 5.98
CA GLY A 200 4.21 9.17 4.76
C GLY A 200 2.69 9.20 4.94
N MET A 201 2.14 8.26 5.73
CA MET A 201 0.70 8.16 6.00
C MET A 201 0.21 8.97 7.21
N LYS A 202 1.12 9.64 7.93
CA LYS A 202 0.87 10.30 9.21
C LYS A 202 -0.31 11.26 9.14
N LYS A 203 -0.34 12.13 8.14
CA LYS A 203 -1.38 13.16 7.97
C LYS A 203 -2.78 12.53 7.86
N LEU A 204 -2.91 11.43 7.12
CA LEU A 204 -4.18 10.70 7.02
C LEU A 204 -4.61 10.07 8.33
N LEU A 205 -3.64 9.55 9.08
CA LEU A 205 -3.91 8.97 10.40
C LEU A 205 -4.41 10.05 11.37
N GLU A 206 -3.76 11.22 11.39
CA GLU A 206 -4.14 12.36 12.22
C GLU A 206 -5.54 12.89 11.87
N ILE A 207 -5.86 13.03 10.57
CA ILE A 207 -7.20 13.42 10.11
C ILE A 207 -8.26 12.42 10.56
N LYS A 208 -7.99 11.12 10.36
CA LYS A 208 -8.93 10.04 10.72
C LYS A 208 -9.18 9.96 12.23
N ILE A 209 -8.16 10.25 13.03
CA ILE A 209 -8.23 10.21 14.49
C ILE A 209 -8.76 11.53 15.07
N GLY A 210 -8.56 12.65 14.36
CA GLY A 210 -8.82 14.00 14.85
C GLY A 210 -7.82 14.48 15.91
N LYS A 211 -6.62 13.89 15.97
CA LYS A 211 -5.56 14.23 16.96
C LYS A 211 -4.17 14.13 16.34
N LYS A 212 -3.22 14.89 16.89
CA LYS A 212 -1.79 14.78 16.53
C LYS A 212 -1.22 13.43 16.96
N VAL A 213 -0.35 12.88 16.12
CA VAL A 213 0.32 11.60 16.35
C VAL A 213 1.83 11.81 16.33
N GLU A 214 2.52 11.27 17.33
CA GLU A 214 3.98 11.13 17.34
C GLU A 214 4.33 9.70 16.91
N ILE A 215 5.25 9.56 15.97
CA ILE A 215 5.78 8.28 15.46
C ILE A 215 7.25 8.24 15.85
#